data_AF-A0A1E5JR95-F1
#
_entry.id   AF-A0A1E5JR95-F1
#
_cell.length_a   1.000
_cell.length_b   1.000
_cell.length_c   1.000
_cell.angle_alpha   90.00
_cell.angle_beta   90.00
_cell.angle_gamma   90.00
#
_symmetry.space_group_name_H-M   'P 1'
#
loop_
_entity.id
_entity.type
_entity.pdbx_description
1 polymer ?
#
loop_
_entity_poly.entity_id
_entity_poly.type
_entity_poly.pdbx_seq_one_letter_code
_entity_poly.pdbx_strand_id
1 'polypeptide(L)'
;MYKTLKLCGSIKSLKDLWWDLRPSPGFGTLEIRVCDGAATLAETLALVALIHTLAHWFADNGSWLESVAYPPYWLSRENKWRAIRYGLDAELVMNTEGKIKLMRDDLQEWFEKLKPYIDQLNYQTYFATLQAILDSGTSSERQRKVFAYNNCFKEVVKHNVSEFLLQVPLYRRELAIS
;
A
#
# COMPACT_ATOMS: atom_id res chain seq x y z
N MET A 1 2.32 -16.63 21.53
CA MET A 1 1.33 -15.56 21.28
C MET A 1 -0.08 -16.09 21.06
N TYR A 2 -0.42 -16.76 19.94
CA TYR A 2 -1.80 -17.23 19.67
C TYR A 2 -2.43 -18.02 20.81
N LYS A 3 -1.71 -19.02 21.35
CA LYS A 3 -2.16 -19.82 22.51
C LYS A 3 -2.50 -18.94 23.71
N THR A 4 -1.65 -17.97 24.02
CA THR A 4 -1.86 -17.01 25.12
C THR A 4 -3.12 -16.19 24.91
N LEU A 5 -3.28 -15.58 23.73
CA LEU A 5 -4.44 -14.74 23.40
C LEU A 5 -5.76 -15.53 23.45
N LYS A 6 -5.73 -16.81 23.06
CA LYS A 6 -6.89 -17.69 23.14
C LYS A 6 -7.21 -18.08 24.59
N LEU A 7 -6.19 -18.42 25.38
CA LEU A 7 -6.36 -18.85 26.78
C LEU A 7 -6.88 -17.71 27.67
N CYS A 8 -6.44 -16.47 27.46
CA CYS A 8 -6.95 -15.32 28.20
C CYS A 8 -8.30 -14.79 27.66
N GLY A 9 -8.90 -15.46 26.68
CA GLY A 9 -10.21 -15.09 26.13
C GLY A 9 -10.23 -13.86 25.22
N SER A 10 -9.06 -13.28 24.89
CA SER A 10 -8.98 -12.11 24.02
C SER A 10 -9.35 -12.41 22.56
N ILE A 11 -9.16 -13.66 22.12
CA ILE A 11 -9.61 -14.14 20.80
C ILE A 11 -10.24 -15.52 20.94
N LYS A 12 -11.21 -15.83 20.08
CA LYS A 12 -11.78 -17.17 19.90
C LYS A 12 -11.09 -17.91 18.76
N SER A 13 -10.66 -17.16 17.74
CA SER A 13 -9.97 -17.66 16.55
C SER A 13 -8.98 -16.64 15.98
N LEU A 14 -8.15 -17.05 15.01
CA LEU A 14 -7.29 -16.12 14.28
C LEU A 14 -8.07 -15.03 13.52
N LYS A 15 -9.36 -15.24 13.25
CA LYS A 15 -10.21 -14.23 12.58
C LYS A 15 -10.41 -12.97 13.43
N ASP A 16 -10.25 -13.09 14.75
CA ASP A 16 -10.44 -12.00 15.70
C ASP A 16 -9.19 -11.11 15.84
N LEU A 17 -8.10 -11.46 15.14
CA LEU A 17 -6.88 -10.65 15.11
C LEU A 17 -7.04 -9.49 14.13
N TRP A 18 -7.06 -8.27 14.68
CA TRP A 18 -7.05 -7.01 13.95
C TRP A 18 -5.63 -6.56 13.63
N TRP A 19 -4.90 -7.41 12.91
CA TRP A 19 -3.53 -7.13 12.48
C TRP A 19 -3.49 -6.69 11.03
N ASP A 20 -2.51 -5.84 10.72
CA ASP A 20 -2.16 -5.38 9.38
C ASP A 20 -1.83 -6.54 8.42
N LEU A 21 -1.16 -7.56 8.95
CA LEU A 21 -0.79 -8.79 8.26
C LEU A 21 -1.33 -9.96 9.07
N ARG A 22 -2.17 -10.79 8.45
CA ARG A 22 -2.85 -11.87 9.16
C ARG A 22 -2.64 -13.22 8.48
N PRO A 23 -1.95 -14.17 9.13
CA PRO A 23 -1.89 -15.54 8.65
C PRO A 23 -3.28 -16.18 8.64
N SER A 24 -3.59 -16.92 7.57
CA SER A 24 -4.86 -17.62 7.39
C SER A 24 -4.59 -19.11 7.11
N PRO A 25 -4.35 -19.93 8.16
CA PRO A 25 -3.93 -21.32 7.98
C PRO A 25 -4.94 -22.19 7.22
N GLY A 26 -6.23 -21.88 7.32
CA GLY A 26 -7.28 -22.62 6.60
C GLY A 26 -7.21 -22.45 5.08
N PHE A 27 -6.60 -21.37 4.59
CA PHE A 27 -6.37 -21.11 3.17
C PHE A 27 -4.90 -21.23 2.76
N GLY A 28 -3.98 -21.39 3.71
CA GLY A 28 -2.54 -21.37 3.44
C GLY A 28 -2.03 -20.01 2.97
N THR A 29 -2.69 -18.91 3.34
CA THR A 29 -2.38 -17.56 2.85
C THR A 29 -1.91 -16.62 3.96
N LEU A 30 -1.23 -15.55 3.55
CA LEU A 30 -1.01 -14.35 4.35
C LEU A 30 -1.91 -13.24 3.81
N GLU A 31 -2.81 -12.73 4.64
CA GLU A 31 -3.73 -11.66 4.25
C GLU A 31 -3.11 -10.29 4.56
N ILE A 32 -2.95 -9.45 3.53
CA ILE A 32 -2.53 -8.05 3.66
C ILE A 32 -3.78 -7.18 3.87
N ARG A 33 -3.83 -6.44 4.99
CA ARG A 33 -5.04 -5.74 5.47
C ARG A 33 -4.78 -4.28 5.81
N VAL A 34 -3.71 -3.70 5.23
CA VAL A 34 -3.29 -2.31 5.47
C VAL A 34 -3.91 -1.29 4.52
N CYS A 35 -4.39 -1.75 3.36
CA CYS A 35 -4.87 -0.86 2.31
C CYS A 35 -6.31 -0.41 2.56
N ASP A 36 -6.57 0.88 2.34
CA ASP A 36 -7.92 1.39 2.12
C ASP A 36 -8.45 0.93 0.74
N GLY A 37 -9.74 1.12 0.49
CA GLY A 37 -10.31 0.95 -0.85
C GLY A 37 -9.79 2.02 -1.81
N ALA A 38 -9.16 1.60 -2.91
CA ALA A 38 -8.77 2.52 -3.98
C ALA A 38 -9.99 3.01 -4.78
N ALA A 39 -9.87 4.17 -5.44
CA ALA A 39 -10.97 4.76 -6.19
C ALA A 39 -11.27 4.03 -7.50
N THR A 40 -10.31 3.31 -8.06
CA THR A 40 -10.44 2.56 -9.32
C THR A 40 -10.01 1.10 -9.20
N LEU A 41 -10.52 0.24 -10.07
CA LEU A 41 -10.04 -1.15 -10.17
C LEU A 41 -8.61 -1.20 -10.70
N ALA A 42 -8.23 -0.27 -11.59
CA ALA A 42 -6.85 -0.15 -12.10
C ALA A 42 -5.85 0.09 -10.96
N GLU A 43 -6.11 1.05 -10.07
CA GLU A 43 -5.27 1.29 -8.89
C GLU A 43 -5.29 0.10 -7.92
N THR A 44 -6.45 -0.55 -7.74
CA THR A 44 -6.56 -1.75 -6.90
C THR A 44 -5.69 -2.89 -7.44
N LEU A 45 -5.77 -3.19 -8.74
CA LEU A 45 -4.98 -4.23 -9.40
C LEU A 45 -3.49 -3.90 -9.37
N ALA A 46 -3.13 -2.61 -9.50
CA ALA A 46 -1.76 -2.15 -9.36
C ALA A 46 -1.17 -2.45 -7.97
N LEU A 47 -1.93 -2.19 -6.90
CA LEU A 47 -1.53 -2.54 -5.54
C LEU A 47 -1.44 -4.06 -5.32
N VAL A 48 -2.38 -4.83 -5.88
CA VAL A 48 -2.34 -6.30 -5.85
C VAL A 48 -1.09 -6.84 -6.56
N ALA A 49 -0.75 -6.30 -7.73
CA ALA A 49 0.45 -6.68 -8.48
C ALA A 49 1.73 -6.37 -7.70
N LEU A 50 1.81 -5.23 -7.02
CA LEU A 50 2.93 -4.89 -6.14
C LEU A 50 3.07 -5.88 -4.99
N ILE A 51 1.97 -6.18 -4.29
CA ILE A 51 1.95 -7.15 -3.19
C ILE A 51 2.37 -8.54 -3.67
N HIS A 52 1.87 -8.96 -4.84
CA HIS A 52 2.16 -10.27 -5.40
C HIS A 52 3.63 -10.42 -5.80
N THR A 53 4.20 -9.40 -6.46
CA THR A 53 5.63 -9.39 -6.82
C THR A 53 6.55 -9.31 -5.59
N LEU A 54 6.16 -8.55 -4.55
CA LEU A 54 6.86 -8.56 -3.26
C LEU A 54 6.82 -9.96 -2.62
N ALA A 55 5.68 -10.65 -2.66
CA ALA A 55 5.56 -12.01 -2.12
C ALA A 55 6.49 -12.99 -2.84
N HIS A 56 6.59 -12.91 -4.18
CA HIS A 56 7.56 -13.67 -4.96
C HIS A 56 9.00 -13.35 -4.56
N TRP A 57 9.35 -12.06 -4.48
CA TRP A 57 10.69 -11.63 -4.10
C TRP A 57 11.08 -12.18 -2.71
N PHE A 58 10.20 -12.06 -1.71
CA PHE A 58 10.47 -12.59 -0.38
C PHE A 58 10.49 -14.12 -0.31
N ALA A 59 9.73 -14.82 -1.16
CA ALA A 59 9.78 -16.27 -1.26
C ALA A 59 11.15 -16.75 -1.77
N ASP A 60 11.67 -16.10 -2.82
CA ASP A 60 12.96 -16.44 -3.41
C ASP A 60 14.15 -15.98 -2.58
N ASN A 61 13.97 -14.92 -1.78
CA ASN A 61 15.01 -14.31 -0.94
C ASN A 61 14.80 -14.58 0.55
N GLY A 62 14.10 -15.65 0.92
CA GLY A 62 13.79 -15.95 2.32
C GLY A 62 15.01 -16.09 3.23
N SER A 63 16.13 -16.60 2.70
CA SER A 63 17.41 -16.71 3.42
C SER A 63 18.01 -15.36 3.81
N TRP A 64 17.62 -14.27 3.15
CA TRP A 64 18.02 -12.91 3.53
C TRP A 64 17.63 -12.59 4.98
N LEU A 65 16.50 -13.10 5.47
CA LEU A 65 16.04 -12.92 6.85
C LEU A 65 17.01 -13.52 7.88
N GLU A 66 17.85 -14.48 7.49
CA GLU A 66 18.87 -15.06 8.38
C GLU A 66 20.09 -14.14 8.54
N SER A 67 20.27 -13.20 7.60
CA SER A 67 21.43 -12.30 7.53
C SER A 67 21.16 -10.87 8.00
N VAL A 68 19.90 -10.54 8.32
CA VAL A 68 19.50 -9.18 8.71
C VAL A 68 18.80 -9.20 10.06
N ALA A 69 19.22 -8.31 10.96
CA ALA A 69 18.57 -8.13 12.24
C ALA A 69 17.15 -7.56 12.04
N TYR A 70 16.18 -8.08 12.80
CA TYR A 70 14.84 -7.52 12.81
C TYR A 70 14.90 -6.05 13.24
N PRO A 71 14.31 -5.12 12.48
CA PRO A 71 14.23 -3.73 12.93
C PRO A 71 13.44 -3.68 14.24
N PRO A 72 13.78 -2.75 15.15
CA PRO A 72 13.04 -2.61 16.39
C PRO A 72 11.58 -2.24 16.08
N TYR A 73 10.64 -2.81 16.83
CA TYR A 73 9.20 -2.69 16.53
C TYR A 73 8.72 -1.22 16.43
N TRP A 74 9.32 -0.32 17.22
CA TRP A 74 8.98 1.11 17.17
C TRP A 74 9.27 1.75 15.80
N LEU A 75 10.29 1.28 15.07
CA LEU A 75 10.68 1.83 13.77
C LEU A 75 9.62 1.53 12.70
N SER A 76 9.08 0.30 12.69
CA SER A 76 7.96 -0.05 11.82
C SER A 76 6.71 0.77 12.15
N ARG A 77 6.42 0.99 13.44
CA ARG A 77 5.29 1.83 13.87
C ARG A 77 5.45 3.29 13.47
N GLU A 78 6.65 3.84 13.61
CA GLU A 78 6.97 5.20 13.20
C GLU A 78 6.80 5.38 11.69
N ASN A 79 7.37 4.48 10.89
CA ASN A 79 7.22 4.53 9.43
C ASN A 79 5.77 4.38 8.99
N LYS A 80 4.99 3.52 9.66
CA LYS A 80 3.55 3.42 9.41
C LYS A 80 2.84 4.75 9.68
N TRP A 81 3.14 5.40 10.81
CA TRP A 81 2.55 6.70 11.13
C TRP A 81 2.94 7.77 10.10
N ARG A 82 4.21 7.83 9.69
CA ARG A 82 4.68 8.76 8.67
C ARG A 82 3.98 8.54 7.32
N ALA A 83 3.85 7.28 6.90
CA ALA A 83 3.14 6.93 5.67
C ALA A 83 1.65 7.33 5.74
N ILE A 84 0.98 7.11 6.87
CA ILE A 84 -0.41 7.55 7.07
C ILE A 84 -0.53 9.08 6.99
N ARG A 85 0.42 9.81 7.61
CA ARG A 85 0.33 11.26 7.76
C ARG A 85 0.75 12.04 6.51
N TYR A 86 1.79 11.57 5.83
CA TYR A 86 2.45 12.28 4.73
C TYR A 86 2.31 11.56 3.38
N GLY A 87 1.75 10.35 3.36
CA GLY A 87 1.56 9.58 2.13
C GLY A 87 2.90 9.27 1.45
N LEU A 88 2.94 9.45 0.14
CA LEU A 88 4.14 9.21 -0.67
C LEU A 88 5.28 10.20 -0.35
N ASP A 89 4.98 11.36 0.24
CA ASP A 89 5.99 12.35 0.61
C ASP A 89 6.59 12.09 2.01
N ALA A 90 6.31 10.92 2.60
CA ALA A 90 6.88 10.51 3.87
C ALA A 90 8.40 10.24 3.77
N GLU A 91 9.16 10.76 4.71
CA GLU A 91 10.55 10.34 4.94
C GLU A 91 10.58 9.14 5.90
N LEU A 92 10.91 7.96 5.40
CA LEU A 92 11.00 6.73 6.18
C LEU A 92 12.32 6.69 6.97
N VAL A 93 12.25 6.31 8.25
CA VAL A 93 13.40 6.01 9.09
C VAL A 93 13.94 4.64 8.69
N MET A 94 15.19 4.59 8.23
CA MET A 94 15.80 3.38 7.66
C MET A 94 16.57 2.56 8.69
N ASN A 95 17.05 3.19 9.77
CA ASN A 95 17.84 2.54 10.81
C ASN A 95 17.78 3.29 12.14
N THR A 96 18.43 2.73 13.15
CA THR A 96 18.51 3.30 14.51
C THR A 96 19.44 4.51 14.62
N GLU A 97 20.29 4.74 13.62
CA GLU A 97 21.20 5.89 13.53
C GLU A 97 20.51 7.15 12.97
N GLY A 98 19.21 7.05 12.63
CA GLY A 98 18.41 8.18 12.16
C GLY A 98 18.56 8.47 10.67
N LYS A 99 19.11 7.54 9.87
CA LYS A 99 19.10 7.66 8.41
C LYS A 99 17.66 7.67 7.92
N ILE A 100 17.33 8.62 7.05
CA ILE A 100 16.01 8.73 6.43
C ILE A 100 16.08 8.51 4.91
N LYS A 101 14.93 8.20 4.31
CA LYS A 101 14.77 8.09 2.86
C LYS A 101 13.35 8.44 2.45
N LEU A 102 13.18 9.17 1.36
CA LEU A 102 11.85 9.49 0.82
C LEU A 102 11.15 8.21 0.34
N MET A 103 9.87 8.05 0.67
CA MET A 103 9.09 6.86 0.31
C MET A 103 9.01 6.66 -1.21
N ARG A 104 8.97 7.74 -2.00
CA ARG A 104 9.03 7.68 -3.48
C ARG A 104 10.32 7.02 -3.96
N ASP A 105 11.45 7.47 -3.43
CA ASP A 105 12.76 6.94 -3.80
C ASP A 105 12.91 5.48 -3.37
N ASP A 106 12.36 5.12 -2.20
CA ASP A 106 12.34 3.73 -1.76
C ASP A 106 11.50 2.83 -2.66
N LEU A 107 10.30 3.27 -3.04
CA LEU A 107 9.45 2.55 -3.97
C LEU A 107 10.10 2.40 -5.35
N GLN A 108 10.80 3.42 -5.85
CA GLN A 108 11.49 3.34 -7.13
C GLN A 108 12.59 2.26 -7.10
N GLU A 109 13.40 2.21 -6.03
CA GLU A 109 14.39 1.15 -5.85
C GLU A 109 13.75 -0.24 -5.73
N TRP A 110 12.58 -0.34 -5.10
CA TRP A 110 11.82 -1.59 -5.07
C TRP A 110 11.30 -1.99 -6.45
N PHE A 111 10.78 -1.06 -7.25
CA PHE A 111 10.31 -1.37 -8.61
C PHE A 111 11.46 -1.90 -9.47
N GLU A 112 12.66 -1.34 -9.32
CA GLU A 112 13.88 -1.84 -9.97
C GLU A 112 14.22 -3.27 -9.53
N LYS A 113 14.18 -3.57 -8.23
CA LYS A 113 14.40 -4.92 -7.69
C LYS A 113 13.37 -5.94 -8.17
N LEU A 114 12.14 -5.50 -8.42
CA LEU A 114 11.02 -6.36 -8.80
C LEU A 114 10.93 -6.61 -10.31
N LYS A 115 11.73 -5.94 -11.15
CA LYS A 115 11.75 -6.10 -12.62
C LYS A 115 11.69 -7.55 -13.12
N PRO A 116 12.50 -8.50 -12.59
CA PRO A 116 12.44 -9.88 -13.05
C PRO A 116 11.04 -10.51 -12.92
N TYR A 117 10.33 -10.22 -11.82
CA TYR A 117 8.98 -10.72 -11.55
C TYR A 117 7.93 -10.00 -12.38
N ILE A 118 8.11 -8.69 -12.60
CA ILE A 118 7.25 -7.88 -13.47
C ILE A 118 7.26 -8.48 -14.88
N ASP A 119 8.45 -8.81 -15.40
CA ASP A 119 8.61 -9.39 -16.73
C ASP A 119 8.05 -10.81 -16.81
N GLN A 120 8.38 -11.65 -15.82
CA GLN A 120 7.89 -13.03 -15.77
C GLN A 120 6.35 -13.12 -15.71
N LEU A 121 5.70 -12.22 -14.97
CA LEU A 121 4.24 -12.22 -14.76
C LEU A 121 3.48 -11.36 -15.78
N ASN A 122 4.17 -10.65 -16.67
CA ASN A 122 3.61 -9.66 -17.59
C ASN A 122 2.81 -8.54 -16.87
N TYR A 123 3.38 -7.98 -15.80
CA TYR A 123 2.73 -6.97 -14.95
C TYR A 123 3.13 -5.52 -15.27
N GLN A 124 3.72 -5.26 -16.45
CA GLN A 124 4.23 -3.95 -16.83
C GLN A 124 3.16 -2.85 -16.77
N THR A 125 1.92 -3.16 -17.19
CA THR A 125 0.80 -2.20 -17.16
C THR A 125 0.37 -1.81 -15.74
N TYR A 126 0.42 -2.75 -14.80
CA TYR A 126 0.15 -2.50 -13.39
C TYR A 126 1.22 -1.62 -12.76
N PHE A 127 2.50 -1.88 -13.07
CA PHE A 127 3.60 -1.05 -12.58
C PHE A 127 3.65 0.32 -13.25
N ALA A 128 3.22 0.46 -14.51
CA ALA A 128 3.00 1.76 -15.13
C ALA A 128 1.90 2.56 -14.40
N THR A 129 0.86 1.89 -13.89
CA THR A 129 -0.17 2.52 -13.06
C THR A 129 0.40 2.98 -11.71
N LEU A 130 1.24 2.16 -11.06
CA LEU A 130 1.95 2.58 -9.83
C LEU A 130 2.86 3.78 -10.08
N GLN A 131 3.59 3.80 -11.20
CA GLN A 131 4.43 4.93 -11.58
C GLN A 131 3.60 6.19 -11.79
N ALA A 132 2.44 6.10 -12.46
CA ALA A 132 1.55 7.23 -12.61
C ALA A 132 1.03 7.77 -11.26
N ILE A 133 0.78 6.90 -10.28
CA ILE A 133 0.42 7.30 -8.91
C ILE A 133 1.58 8.01 -8.22
N LEU A 134 2.82 7.51 -8.40
CA LEU A 134 4.01 8.22 -7.91
C LEU A 134 4.12 9.60 -8.57
N ASP A 135 4.00 9.71 -9.89
CA ASP A 135 4.25 10.98 -10.57
C ASP A 135 3.13 12.01 -10.35
N SER A 136 1.88 11.56 -10.27
CA SER A 136 0.70 12.44 -10.31
C SER A 136 -0.06 12.55 -8.98
N GLY A 137 0.23 11.65 -8.03
CA GLY A 137 -0.34 11.62 -6.68
C GLY A 137 -1.36 10.50 -6.45
N THR A 138 -1.67 10.26 -5.18
CA THR A 138 -2.63 9.25 -4.71
C THR A 138 -4.08 9.70 -4.84
N SER A 139 -5.03 8.76 -4.74
CA SER A 139 -6.46 9.09 -4.61
C SER A 139 -6.72 10.05 -3.43
N SER A 140 -6.02 9.88 -2.30
CA SER A 140 -6.17 10.80 -1.17
C SER A 140 -5.80 12.24 -1.51
N GLU A 141 -4.77 12.45 -2.34
CA GLU A 141 -4.36 13.78 -2.80
C GLU A 141 -5.37 14.39 -3.77
N ARG A 142 -5.93 13.58 -4.68
CA ARG A 142 -6.99 14.02 -5.60
C ARG A 142 -8.24 14.43 -4.83
N GLN A 143 -8.66 13.62 -3.86
CA GLN A 143 -9.78 13.93 -2.96
C GLN A 143 -9.56 15.22 -2.17
N ARG A 144 -8.35 15.42 -1.61
CA ARG A 144 -7.97 16.67 -0.92
C ARG A 144 -8.05 17.87 -1.85
N LYS A 145 -7.60 17.75 -3.11
CA LYS A 145 -7.69 18.83 -4.12
C LYS A 145 -9.15 19.17 -4.43
N VAL A 146 -10.01 18.17 -4.60
CA VAL A 146 -11.46 18.38 -4.82
C VAL A 146 -12.10 19.07 -3.63
N PHE A 147 -11.79 18.63 -2.40
CA PHE A 147 -12.32 19.26 -1.20
C PHE A 147 -11.82 20.70 -1.05
N ALA A 148 -10.53 20.96 -1.25
CA ALA A 148 -9.95 22.30 -1.13
C ALA A 148 -10.58 23.30 -2.11
N TYR A 149 -10.97 22.85 -3.30
CA TYR A 149 -11.62 23.71 -4.31
C TYR A 149 -13.11 23.95 -4.03
N ASN A 150 -13.86 22.92 -3.62
CA ASN A 150 -15.33 23.00 -3.50
C ASN A 150 -15.82 23.22 -2.06
N ASN A 151 -14.97 22.99 -1.07
CA ASN A 151 -15.30 22.93 0.35
C ASN A 151 -16.52 22.04 0.65
N CYS A 152 -16.65 20.91 -0.08
CA CYS A 152 -17.84 20.07 -0.06
C CYS A 152 -17.51 18.59 -0.21
N PHE A 153 -17.89 17.78 0.78
CA PHE A 153 -17.69 16.33 0.73
C PHE A 153 -18.54 15.62 -0.33
N LYS A 154 -19.72 16.16 -0.69
CA LYS A 154 -20.53 15.58 -1.77
C LYS A 154 -19.80 15.60 -3.10
N GLU A 155 -19.00 16.64 -3.37
CA GLU A 155 -18.18 16.73 -4.58
C GLU A 155 -17.01 15.74 -4.56
N VAL A 156 -16.44 15.44 -3.40
CA VAL A 156 -15.44 14.37 -3.24
C VAL A 156 -16.05 13.01 -3.54
N VAL A 157 -17.26 12.73 -3.02
CA VAL A 157 -17.96 11.47 -3.30
C VAL A 157 -18.29 11.35 -4.79
N LYS A 158 -18.84 12.39 -5.42
CA LYS A 158 -19.09 12.41 -6.87
C LYS A 158 -17.81 12.15 -7.66
N HIS A 159 -16.71 12.79 -7.28
CA HIS A 159 -15.41 12.58 -7.91
C HIS A 159 -14.97 11.11 -7.82
N ASN A 160 -14.99 10.49 -6.65
CA ASN A 160 -14.65 9.07 -6.50
C ASN A 160 -15.57 8.15 -7.32
N VAL A 161 -16.88 8.45 -7.36
CA VAL A 161 -17.83 7.71 -8.21
C VAL A 161 -17.47 7.86 -9.69
N SER A 162 -17.10 9.06 -10.14
CA SER A 162 -16.64 9.29 -11.51
C SER A 162 -15.35 8.53 -11.83
N GLU A 163 -14.35 8.54 -10.94
CA GLU A 163 -13.13 7.74 -11.11
C GLU A 163 -13.47 6.26 -11.25
N PHE A 164 -14.35 5.74 -10.38
CA PHE A 164 -14.77 4.35 -10.42
C PHE A 164 -15.54 4.01 -11.71
N LEU A 165 -16.50 4.82 -12.13
CA LEU A 165 -17.27 4.53 -13.35
C LEU A 165 -16.40 4.59 -14.62
N LEU A 166 -15.43 5.51 -14.66
CA LEU A 166 -14.52 5.66 -15.79
C LEU A 166 -13.32 4.70 -15.74
N GLN A 167 -13.08 4.07 -14.57
CA GLN A 167 -11.93 3.21 -14.30
C GLN A 167 -10.57 3.87 -14.58
N VAL A 168 -10.52 5.19 -14.43
CA VAL A 168 -9.29 5.99 -14.59
C VAL A 168 -9.18 7.04 -13.49
N PRO A 169 -7.97 7.25 -12.93
CA PRO A 169 -7.70 8.38 -12.05
C PRO A 169 -7.91 9.73 -12.76
N LEU A 170 -8.59 10.67 -12.09
CA LEU A 170 -8.91 11.99 -12.59
C LEU A 170 -8.00 13.05 -11.93
N TYR A 171 -6.79 13.23 -12.48
CA TYR A 171 -5.80 14.17 -11.95
C TYR A 171 -6.08 15.65 -12.26
N ARG A 172 -6.75 15.94 -13.38
CA ARG A 172 -7.22 17.28 -13.76
C ARG A 172 -8.73 17.27 -13.91
N ARG A 173 -9.38 18.37 -13.51
CA ARG A 173 -10.77 18.65 -13.90
C ARG A 173 -10.79 19.01 -15.39
N GLU A 174 -10.84 18.02 -16.26
CA GLU A 174 -11.28 18.26 -17.66
C GLU A 174 -12.55 17.47 -18.01
N LEU A 175 -13.03 16.58 -17.14
CA LEU A 175 -14.22 15.78 -17.41
C LEU A 175 -15.07 15.64 -16.15
N ALA A 176 -15.68 16.75 -15.71
CA ALA A 176 -16.90 16.67 -14.92
C ALA A 176 -18.01 17.26 -15.79
N ILE A 177 -18.82 16.35 -16.34
CA ILE A 177 -19.96 16.58 -17.21
C ILE A 177 -20.85 17.69 -16.61
N SER A 178 -21.14 18.70 -17.45
CA SER A 178 -22.12 19.77 -17.22
C SER A 178 -23.51 19.21 -16.99
#